data_AF-A0AA96JHN2-F1
#
_entry.id   AF-A0AA96JHN2-F1
#
_cell.length_a   1.000
_cell.length_b   1.000
_cell.length_c   1.000
_cell.angle_alpha   90.00
_cell.angle_beta   90.00
_cell.angle_gamma   90.00
#
_symmetry.space_group_name_H-M   'P 1'
#
loop_
_entity.id
_entity.type
_entity.pdbx_description
1 polymer ?
#
loop_
_entity_poly.entity_id
_entity_poly.type
_entity_poly.pdbx_seq_one_letter_code
_entity_poly.pdbx_strand_id
1 'polypeptide(L)'
;MALHHHSDCPWRVRVDDEQGNPCGAGVLLDDWHVLTCAHVVRFAGAEPGGPAARVRISSVACRPEWTRTARVAPGSWVHENGTRRGDVALLELDESAGCGTRTTLWKVPISGGTVRVYGFPQAEPYGIGTDAELAGSGGRQGEWGLLKQLRAGDPWIEEGYSGAGVVALDGRFEGRVIGMVVADFVNGDARAAWMLPTETVLTYLPQIREFTGGDRTDELAPSAGELPGDVLGDPLRLALTRELTRLLDDGWAGTVVVRTSGSTGVGDSWLVRLVRTADPAARATVSDEELTRAPGDTVLRLGSIDAAYDARGRTVAEVRDYLAGRFGLEGGSVEAVVGQLLHRTPPACLVVGSVDLADDPDALVRELLGPLAFRARSRGLRLVLGFVNRPPGDLPHEVSLDPEPLIGATTGRVTSAEAQAAVGQLAAEEEAAARLQEEKAWQYFRAPRLPQAAAPRLRVRLSVARTTEPNPELGAVHDEAVRALAGTEDYGRAVRRMIRTHQDLSTSLELHRVRAARYFGDEDRRLGELHAPAARALQTVPIDLKAARKLVRRYTDEVNRRIDEG
;
A
#
# COMPACT_ATOMS: atom_id res chain seq x y z
N MET A 1 29.40 12.93 35.36
CA MET A 1 28.59 13.09 34.15
C MET A 1 27.70 14.30 34.35
N ALA A 2 27.82 15.33 33.51
CA ALA A 2 26.90 16.45 33.56
C ALA A 2 25.49 15.96 33.22
N LEU A 3 24.48 16.37 34.01
CA LEU A 3 23.08 16.06 33.73
C LEU A 3 22.66 16.89 32.51
N HIS A 4 22.60 16.27 31.34
CA HIS A 4 22.02 16.90 30.16
C HIS A 4 20.49 16.85 30.24
N HIS A 5 19.84 17.95 29.88
CA HIS A 5 18.40 18.01 29.65
C HIS A 5 18.12 18.01 28.15
N HIS A 6 17.15 17.21 27.72
CA HIS A 6 16.87 16.95 26.30
C HIS A 6 15.47 17.44 25.94
N SER A 7 15.35 18.16 24.83
CA SER A 7 14.05 18.42 24.21
C SER A 7 13.57 17.21 23.41
N ASP A 8 12.40 17.30 22.80
CA ASP A 8 11.93 16.31 21.85
C ASP A 8 12.93 16.10 20.70
N CYS A 9 13.03 14.85 20.24
CA CYS A 9 13.97 14.40 19.21
C CYS A 9 15.43 14.85 19.45
N PRO A 10 16.05 14.51 20.60
CA PRO A 10 17.33 15.09 21.02
C PRO A 10 18.57 14.57 20.26
N TRP A 11 18.35 13.65 19.34
CA TRP A 11 19.32 13.17 18.35
C TRP A 11 19.49 14.14 17.17
N ARG A 12 18.62 15.15 17.03
CA ARG A 12 18.68 16.11 15.92
C ARG A 12 19.85 17.08 16.10
N VAL A 13 20.65 17.24 15.05
CA VAL A 13 21.82 18.12 15.05
C VAL A 13 21.81 19.03 13.84
N ARG A 14 22.39 20.22 13.99
CA ARG A 14 22.63 21.17 12.90
C ARG A 14 24.03 20.96 12.34
N VAL A 15 24.14 21.00 11.01
CA VAL A 15 25.43 20.93 10.30
C VAL A 15 25.77 22.34 9.84
N ASP A 16 26.90 22.83 10.32
CA ASP A 16 27.42 24.17 10.06
C ASP A 16 28.73 24.09 9.26
N ASP A 17 29.00 25.13 8.47
CA ASP A 17 30.33 25.36 7.88
C ASP A 17 31.38 25.71 8.95
N GLU A 18 32.63 25.90 8.54
CA GLU A 18 33.71 26.30 9.45
C GLU A 18 33.46 27.66 10.13
N GLN A 19 32.67 28.54 9.51
CA GLN A 19 32.32 29.86 10.05
C GLN A 19 31.11 29.82 10.99
N GLY A 20 30.43 28.67 11.12
CA GLY A 20 29.25 28.48 11.95
C GLY A 20 27.93 28.84 11.27
N ASN A 21 27.91 29.02 9.95
CA ASN A 21 26.67 29.22 9.21
C ASN A 21 25.96 27.88 8.99
N PRO A 22 24.63 27.80 9.21
CA PRO A 22 23.87 26.57 8.95
C PRO A 22 23.92 26.16 7.47
N CYS A 23 24.32 24.92 7.21
CA CYS A 23 24.28 24.30 5.87
C CYS A 23 23.17 23.25 5.76
N GLY A 24 22.70 22.71 6.88
CA GLY A 24 21.67 21.68 6.92
C GLY A 24 21.49 21.04 8.29
N ALA A 25 20.92 19.84 8.28
CA ALA A 25 20.59 19.06 9.45
C ALA A 25 21.27 17.68 9.42
N GLY A 26 21.21 16.97 10.53
CA GLY A 26 21.71 15.61 10.66
C GLY A 26 21.01 14.81 11.75
N VAL A 27 21.28 13.51 11.74
CA VAL A 27 20.75 12.53 12.68
C VAL A 27 21.90 11.88 13.45
N LEU A 28 21.95 12.09 14.76
CA LEU A 28 22.93 11.46 15.65
C LEU A 28 22.54 9.98 15.88
N LEU A 29 23.33 9.06 15.33
CA LEU A 29 23.08 7.60 15.40
C LEU A 29 23.65 6.96 16.66
N ASP A 30 24.75 7.51 17.16
CA ASP A 30 25.39 7.16 18.43
C ASP A 30 26.23 8.35 18.94
N ASP A 31 27.12 8.14 19.91
CA ASP A 31 27.96 9.21 20.46
C ASP A 31 29.00 9.78 19.48
N TRP A 32 29.18 9.20 18.29
CA TRP A 32 30.26 9.48 17.35
C TRP A 32 29.82 9.71 15.91
N HIS A 33 28.63 9.25 15.52
CA HIS A 33 28.22 9.16 14.13
C HIS A 33 26.98 10.02 13.87
N VAL A 34 27.08 10.85 12.83
CA VAL A 34 25.99 11.70 12.34
C VAL A 34 25.71 11.36 10.88
N LEU A 35 24.47 10.98 10.59
CA LEU A 35 23.97 10.84 9.22
C LEU A 35 23.48 12.20 8.69
N THR A 36 23.87 12.56 7.48
CA THR A 36 23.40 13.77 6.79
C THR A 36 23.44 13.61 5.27
N CYS A 37 23.06 14.65 4.52
CA CYS A 37 23.17 14.69 3.07
C CYS A 37 24.60 14.95 2.61
N ALA A 38 25.00 14.32 1.52
CA ALA A 38 26.33 14.53 0.94
C ALA A 38 26.51 15.97 0.40
N HIS A 39 25.44 16.56 -0.16
CA HIS A 39 25.46 17.95 -0.60
C HIS A 39 25.59 18.96 0.55
N VAL A 40 25.08 18.64 1.74
CA VAL A 40 25.22 19.51 2.93
C VAL A 40 26.69 19.61 3.32
N VAL A 41 27.40 18.48 3.29
CA VAL A 41 28.85 18.43 3.51
C VAL A 41 29.60 19.25 2.45
N ARG A 42 29.17 19.16 1.19
CA ARG A 42 29.74 19.96 0.09
C ARG A 42 29.48 21.46 0.26
N PHE A 43 28.29 21.85 0.70
CA PHE A 43 27.97 23.26 0.98
C PHE A 43 28.78 23.82 2.16
N ALA A 44 29.10 22.98 3.14
CA ALA A 44 30.05 23.30 4.21
C ALA A 44 31.51 23.34 3.74
N GLY A 45 31.81 22.99 2.48
CA GLY A 45 33.15 22.95 1.88
C GLY A 45 34.01 21.78 2.33
N ALA A 46 33.42 20.77 2.98
CA ALA A 46 34.11 19.65 3.62
C ALA A 46 33.92 18.32 2.87
N GLU A 47 33.58 18.38 1.58
CA GLU A 47 33.54 17.20 0.72
C GLU A 47 34.92 16.52 0.64
N PRO A 48 35.00 15.21 0.35
CA PRO A 48 36.28 14.54 0.16
C PRO A 48 37.15 15.24 -0.90
N GLY A 49 38.29 15.79 -0.48
CA GLY A 49 39.19 16.56 -1.35
C GLY A 49 38.84 18.06 -1.49
N GLY A 50 37.84 18.54 -0.75
CA GLY A 50 37.42 19.94 -0.68
C GLY A 50 38.38 20.84 0.12
N PRO A 51 38.10 22.15 0.16
CA PRO A 51 38.95 23.16 0.80
C PRO A 51 38.98 23.07 2.33
N ALA A 52 37.88 22.62 2.96
CA ALA A 52 37.80 22.36 4.39
C ALA A 52 37.95 20.87 4.68
N ALA A 53 38.55 20.54 5.82
CA ALA A 53 38.69 19.15 6.26
C ALA A 53 37.59 18.71 7.23
N ARG A 54 36.83 19.66 7.79
CA ARG A 54 35.90 19.43 8.90
C ARG A 54 34.63 20.24 8.75
N VAL A 55 33.52 19.69 9.23
CA VAL A 55 32.27 20.42 9.47
C VAL A 55 32.06 20.63 10.97
N ARG A 56 31.20 21.58 11.33
CA ARG A 56 30.76 21.78 12.72
C ARG A 56 29.38 21.16 12.93
N ILE A 57 29.25 20.34 13.96
CA ILE A 57 28.00 19.71 14.37
C ILE A 57 27.56 20.30 15.69
N SER A 58 26.38 20.89 15.72
CA SER A 58 25.81 21.55 16.89
C SER A 58 24.51 20.88 17.32
N SER A 59 24.41 20.47 18.59
CA SER A 59 23.15 20.03 19.17
C SER A 59 22.44 21.18 19.86
N VAL A 60 21.37 21.67 19.23
CA VAL A 60 20.46 22.66 19.82
C VAL A 60 19.36 22.03 20.69
N ALA A 61 19.25 20.69 20.68
CA ALA A 61 18.22 19.92 21.40
C ALA A 61 18.71 19.39 22.76
N CYS A 62 19.97 19.67 23.13
CA CYS A 62 20.57 19.30 24.40
C CYS A 62 20.90 20.56 25.21
N ARG A 63 20.75 20.49 26.54
CA ARG A 63 21.16 21.54 27.47
C ARG A 63 22.11 20.96 28.53
N PRO A 64 23.34 21.50 28.68
CA PRO A 64 23.94 22.54 27.85
C PRO A 64 24.10 22.07 26.39
N GLU A 65 24.03 23.03 25.47
CA GLU A 65 24.30 22.79 24.05
C GLU A 65 25.76 22.39 23.87
N TRP A 66 26.03 21.62 22.82
CA TRP A 66 27.38 21.22 22.47
C TRP A 66 27.62 21.43 20.98
N THR A 67 28.87 21.74 20.64
CA THR A 67 29.36 21.76 19.27
C THR A 67 30.64 20.94 19.17
N ARG A 68 30.73 20.10 18.14
CA ARG A 68 31.90 19.27 17.82
C ARG A 68 32.29 19.44 16.37
N THR A 69 33.57 19.24 16.08
CA THR A 69 34.00 19.08 14.70
C THR A 69 33.82 17.62 14.26
N ALA A 70 33.55 17.43 12.98
CA ALA A 70 33.36 16.12 12.40
C ALA A 70 34.01 16.05 11.01
N ARG A 71 34.34 14.84 10.58
CA ARG A 71 34.86 14.55 9.25
C ARG A 71 34.01 13.48 8.59
N VAL A 72 34.04 13.42 7.27
CA VAL A 72 33.41 12.33 6.53
C VAL A 72 34.09 11.01 6.91
N ALA A 73 33.31 10.03 7.36
CA ALA A 73 33.82 8.69 7.63
C ALA A 73 34.32 8.07 6.30
N PRO A 74 35.47 7.36 6.30
CA PRO A 74 36.03 6.78 5.08
C PRO A 74 35.01 5.95 4.28
N GLY A 75 34.96 6.14 2.96
CA GLY A 75 34.03 5.43 2.07
C GLY A 75 32.55 5.72 2.31
N SER A 76 32.22 6.75 3.08
CA SER A 76 30.85 7.03 3.53
C SER A 76 30.30 8.35 2.99
N TRP A 77 30.65 8.71 1.75
CA TRP A 77 30.11 9.88 1.05
C TRP A 77 29.71 9.48 -0.36
N VAL A 78 28.41 9.52 -0.62
CA VAL A 78 27.81 9.14 -1.90
C VAL A 78 27.06 10.34 -2.44
N HIS A 79 27.61 10.97 -3.47
CA HIS A 79 27.01 12.12 -4.14
C HIS A 79 27.13 11.96 -5.65
N GLU A 80 26.01 11.69 -6.32
CA GLU A 80 25.94 11.59 -7.77
C GLU A 80 25.31 12.86 -8.35
N ASN A 81 26.18 13.81 -8.71
CA ASN A 81 25.77 15.11 -9.25
C ASN A 81 24.76 14.97 -10.41
N GLY A 82 23.65 15.70 -10.32
CA GLY A 82 22.65 15.76 -11.39
C GLY A 82 21.73 14.54 -11.48
N THR A 83 21.86 13.57 -10.57
CA THR A 83 20.94 12.44 -10.43
C THR A 83 20.03 12.64 -9.22
N ARG A 84 18.83 12.04 -9.21
CA ARG A 84 17.97 11.96 -8.02
C ARG A 84 18.27 10.70 -7.22
N ARG A 85 19.56 10.46 -6.96
CA ARG A 85 20.09 9.23 -6.37
C ARG A 85 21.20 9.49 -5.37
N GLY A 86 21.34 8.58 -4.41
CA GLY A 86 22.27 8.71 -3.30
C GLY A 86 22.02 10.01 -2.55
N ASP A 87 23.09 10.79 -2.34
CA ASP A 87 23.13 12.00 -1.55
C ASP A 87 23.14 11.76 -0.03
N VAL A 88 23.96 10.81 0.39
CA VAL A 88 24.13 10.44 1.80
C VAL A 88 25.59 10.53 2.24
N ALA A 89 25.78 10.99 3.46
CA ALA A 89 27.08 11.02 4.10
C ALA A 89 26.98 10.57 5.57
N LEU A 90 27.97 9.78 6.01
CA LEU A 90 28.20 9.50 7.42
C LEU A 90 29.38 10.36 7.89
N LEU A 91 29.16 11.11 8.95
CA LEU A 91 30.18 11.91 9.61
C LEU A 91 30.60 11.23 10.91
N GLU A 92 31.90 11.26 11.18
CA GLU A 92 32.51 10.83 12.43
C GLU A 92 32.93 12.09 13.21
N LEU A 93 32.41 12.25 14.42
CA LEU A 93 32.78 13.31 15.35
C LEU A 93 34.22 13.11 15.83
N ASP A 94 34.97 14.20 16.01
CA ASP A 94 36.34 14.12 16.56
C ASP A 94 36.36 13.85 18.07
N GLU A 95 35.27 14.19 18.75
CA GLU A 95 35.06 13.91 20.15
C GLU A 95 33.63 13.43 20.35
N SER A 96 33.41 12.59 21.37
CA SER A 96 32.09 12.12 21.74
C SER A 96 31.12 13.29 21.97
N ALA A 97 29.89 13.12 21.48
CA ALA A 97 28.77 14.01 21.80
C ALA A 97 28.57 14.14 23.33
N GLY A 98 28.85 13.06 24.08
CA GLY A 98 28.91 13.05 25.54
C GLY A 98 27.58 13.34 26.25
N CYS A 99 26.48 13.35 25.51
CA CYS A 99 25.15 13.71 25.99
C CYS A 99 24.20 12.51 26.09
N GLY A 100 24.62 11.31 25.64
CA GLY A 100 23.86 10.06 25.74
C GLY A 100 22.63 9.99 24.84
N THR A 101 22.46 10.94 23.91
CA THR A 101 21.38 10.94 22.93
C THR A 101 21.79 10.18 21.69
N ARG A 102 20.84 9.45 21.13
CA ARG A 102 20.98 8.69 19.88
C ARG A 102 19.62 8.29 19.37
N THR A 103 19.57 7.82 18.14
CA THR A 103 18.36 7.23 17.57
C THR A 103 18.68 5.99 16.74
N THR A 104 17.64 5.23 16.43
CA THR A 104 17.67 4.09 15.53
C THR A 104 16.90 4.46 14.27
N LEU A 105 17.44 4.12 13.11
CA LEU A 105 16.73 4.24 11.84
C LEU A 105 15.87 3.00 11.61
N TRP A 106 14.57 3.19 11.40
CA TRP A 106 13.62 2.09 11.27
C TRP A 106 13.25 1.86 9.82
N LYS A 107 13.29 0.58 9.42
CA LYS A 107 12.76 0.08 8.16
C LYS A 107 11.25 -0.08 8.30
N VAL A 108 10.48 0.75 7.61
CA VAL A 108 9.02 0.80 7.72
C VAL A 108 8.35 0.87 6.35
N PRO A 109 7.07 0.51 6.23
CA PRO A 109 6.35 0.69 4.97
C PRO A 109 6.13 2.17 4.66
N ILE A 110 6.56 2.58 3.47
CA ILE A 110 6.49 3.98 3.01
C ILE A 110 5.26 4.26 2.13
N SER A 111 4.26 3.36 2.12
CA SER A 111 3.00 3.52 1.38
C SER A 111 2.19 4.76 1.77
N GLY A 112 2.50 5.33 2.93
CA GLY A 112 2.01 6.62 3.39
C GLY A 112 1.82 6.69 4.90
N GLY A 113 1.26 7.82 5.35
CA GLY A 113 1.14 8.17 6.77
C GLY A 113 1.54 9.63 6.99
N THR A 114 1.52 10.07 8.23
CA THR A 114 2.01 11.41 8.61
C THR A 114 3.41 11.32 9.20
N VAL A 115 4.25 12.28 8.83
CA VAL A 115 5.61 12.40 9.32
C VAL A 115 5.90 13.80 9.83
N ARG A 116 6.90 13.92 10.69
CA ARG A 116 7.47 15.18 11.15
C ARG A 116 8.95 15.27 10.79
N VAL A 117 9.38 16.44 10.38
CA VAL A 117 10.79 16.74 10.10
C VAL A 117 11.18 17.99 10.88
N TYR A 118 12.40 18.00 11.43
CA TYR A 118 12.98 19.16 12.10
C TYR A 118 14.24 19.63 11.37
N GLY A 119 14.19 20.81 10.78
CA GLY A 119 15.30 21.43 10.06
C GLY A 119 15.78 22.72 10.72
N PHE A 120 16.79 23.33 10.11
CA PHE A 120 17.42 24.58 10.56
C PHE A 120 17.47 25.62 9.43
N PRO A 121 16.30 26.07 8.92
CA PRO A 121 16.28 27.09 7.87
C PRO A 121 16.89 28.40 8.37
N GLN A 122 17.39 29.22 7.46
CA GLN A 122 18.08 30.47 7.80
C GLN A 122 17.24 31.40 8.69
N ALA A 123 15.91 31.41 8.49
CA ALA A 123 14.98 32.22 9.27
C ALA A 123 14.79 31.70 10.72
N GLU A 124 15.06 30.43 10.99
CA GLU A 124 14.91 29.82 12.32
C GLU A 124 16.11 28.89 12.64
N PRO A 125 17.28 29.46 12.97
CA PRO A 125 18.53 28.72 13.13
C PRO A 125 18.58 27.83 14.38
N TYR A 126 17.62 27.96 15.31
CA TYR A 126 17.43 27.07 16.47
C TYR A 126 16.53 25.86 16.14
N GLY A 127 15.99 25.85 14.93
CA GLY A 127 15.29 24.76 14.31
C GLY A 127 13.79 24.76 14.56
N ILE A 128 13.06 24.36 13.53
CA ILE A 128 11.60 24.32 13.50
C ILE A 128 11.12 22.99 12.93
N GLY A 129 10.02 22.49 13.49
CA GLY A 129 9.37 21.27 13.05
C GLY A 129 8.27 21.57 12.03
N THR A 130 8.15 20.71 11.02
CA THR A 130 7.01 20.71 10.08
C THR A 130 6.47 19.30 9.88
N ASP A 131 5.16 19.21 9.64
CA ASP A 131 4.45 17.97 9.39
C ASP A 131 4.18 17.81 7.89
N ALA A 132 4.36 16.60 7.38
CA ALA A 132 4.13 16.25 5.99
C ALA A 132 3.39 14.93 5.85
N GLU A 133 2.69 14.75 4.73
CA GLU A 133 2.14 13.46 4.32
C GLU A 133 3.20 12.68 3.53
N LEU A 134 3.50 11.46 3.96
CA LEU A 134 4.24 10.51 3.16
C LEU A 134 3.31 9.99 2.06
N ALA A 135 3.62 10.26 0.80
CA ALA A 135 2.75 9.96 -0.33
C ALA A 135 3.26 8.80 -1.22
N GLY A 136 4.16 7.98 -0.68
CA GLY A 136 4.87 6.96 -1.44
C GLY A 136 5.86 7.58 -2.41
N SER A 137 5.70 7.36 -3.71
CA SER A 137 6.66 7.77 -4.72
C SER A 137 6.38 9.13 -5.36
N GLY A 138 7.43 9.91 -5.63
CA GLY A 138 7.38 11.15 -6.42
C GLY A 138 7.31 10.95 -7.94
N GLY A 139 7.30 9.70 -8.43
CA GLY A 139 7.25 9.35 -9.84
C GLY A 139 7.67 7.90 -10.10
N ARG A 140 7.51 7.39 -11.32
CA ARG A 140 7.90 5.98 -11.60
C ARG A 140 9.41 5.74 -11.48
N GLN A 141 10.20 6.78 -11.68
CA GLN A 141 11.67 6.78 -11.58
C GLN A 141 12.12 7.32 -10.21
N GLY A 142 13.24 6.80 -9.70
CA GLY A 142 13.89 7.29 -8.49
C GLY A 142 13.62 6.47 -7.23
N GLU A 143 14.47 6.66 -6.25
CA GLU A 143 14.51 5.94 -4.96
C GLU A 143 14.04 6.80 -3.79
N TRP A 144 13.62 8.03 -4.06
CA TRP A 144 13.19 8.99 -3.05
C TRP A 144 11.68 8.94 -2.82
N GLY A 145 11.29 8.85 -1.55
CA GLY A 145 9.90 8.96 -1.09
C GLY A 145 9.42 10.40 -1.13
N LEU A 146 8.20 10.63 -1.63
CA LEU A 146 7.58 11.95 -1.73
C LEU A 146 6.93 12.35 -0.40
N LEU A 147 7.21 13.57 0.02
CA LEU A 147 6.56 14.28 1.11
C LEU A 147 5.70 15.41 0.54
N LYS A 148 4.43 15.46 0.96
CA LYS A 148 3.48 16.50 0.57
C LYS A 148 3.13 17.39 1.76
N GLN A 149 2.87 18.66 1.48
CA GLN A 149 2.36 19.58 2.48
C GLN A 149 0.95 19.17 2.91
N LEU A 150 0.72 19.10 4.23
CA LEU A 150 -0.59 18.73 4.77
C LEU A 150 -1.64 19.83 4.57
N ARG A 151 -1.28 21.08 4.81
CA ARG A 151 -2.17 22.24 4.67
C ARG A 151 -1.43 23.43 4.10
N ALA A 152 -2.08 24.14 3.18
CA ALA A 152 -1.56 25.40 2.67
C ALA A 152 -1.38 26.41 3.82
N GLY A 153 -0.20 27.00 3.92
CA GLY A 153 0.15 27.99 4.96
C GLY A 153 0.89 27.42 6.18
N ASP A 154 0.97 26.09 6.34
CA ASP A 154 1.85 25.49 7.34
C ASP A 154 3.33 25.70 6.94
N PRO A 155 4.27 25.76 7.91
CA PRO A 155 5.71 25.78 7.63
C PRO A 155 6.08 24.66 6.66
N TRP A 156 7.05 24.89 5.78
CA TRP A 156 7.40 23.94 4.73
C TRP A 156 8.84 23.45 4.84
N ILE A 157 9.11 22.25 4.30
CA ILE A 157 10.45 21.67 4.16
C ILE A 157 11.18 22.44 3.07
N GLU A 158 12.23 23.16 3.44
CA GLU A 158 13.03 24.04 2.57
C GLU A 158 14.53 23.87 2.84
N GLU A 159 15.36 24.72 2.23
CA GLU A 159 16.80 24.76 2.51
C GLU A 159 17.09 24.85 4.02
N GLY A 160 18.01 24.03 4.51
CA GLY A 160 18.28 23.84 5.95
C GLY A 160 17.60 22.61 6.58
N TYR A 161 16.64 21.98 5.89
CA TYR A 161 16.08 20.68 6.29
C TYR A 161 16.84 19.48 5.73
N SER A 162 17.65 19.66 4.69
CA SER A 162 18.46 18.59 4.11
C SER A 162 19.29 17.86 5.18
N GLY A 163 19.22 16.54 5.20
CA GLY A 163 19.86 15.69 6.20
C GLY A 163 19.06 15.49 7.49
N ALA A 164 17.92 16.16 7.67
CA ALA A 164 17.07 15.98 8.84
C ALA A 164 16.41 14.58 8.85
N GLY A 165 16.30 13.99 10.04
CA GLY A 165 15.57 12.74 10.23
C GLY A 165 14.06 12.93 10.03
N VAL A 166 13.45 12.03 9.27
CA VAL A 166 12.00 11.97 9.07
C VAL A 166 11.39 11.06 10.13
N VAL A 167 10.50 11.59 10.96
CA VAL A 167 9.92 10.90 12.12
C VAL A 167 8.48 10.50 11.81
N ALA A 168 8.11 9.24 12.00
CA ALA A 168 6.71 8.82 11.87
C ALA A 168 5.85 9.41 13.01
N LEU A 169 4.66 9.91 12.68
CA LEU A 169 3.69 10.47 13.64
C LEU A 169 2.51 9.54 13.93
N ASP A 170 2.40 8.44 13.20
CA ASP A 170 1.28 7.53 13.32
C ASP A 170 1.72 6.07 13.51
N GLY A 171 0.75 5.27 13.98
CA GLY A 171 0.95 3.85 14.21
C GLY A 171 2.01 3.55 15.27
N ARG A 172 2.57 2.35 15.20
CA ARG A 172 3.51 1.84 16.22
C ARG A 172 4.95 2.30 16.03
N PHE A 173 5.22 2.94 14.90
CA PHE A 173 6.50 3.58 14.65
C PHE A 173 6.50 5.07 15.07
N GLU A 174 5.43 5.55 15.72
CA GLU A 174 5.35 6.91 16.27
C GLU A 174 6.63 7.28 17.04
N GLY A 175 7.21 8.44 16.69
CA GLY A 175 8.43 8.96 17.29
C GLY A 175 9.73 8.34 16.77
N ARG A 176 9.68 7.41 15.81
CA ARG A 176 10.86 6.76 15.24
C ARG A 176 11.29 7.39 13.93
N VAL A 177 12.61 7.42 13.70
CA VAL A 177 13.19 7.93 12.45
C VAL A 177 13.09 6.86 11.37
N ILE A 178 12.49 7.17 10.23
CA ILE A 178 12.20 6.23 9.14
C ILE A 178 12.96 6.56 7.84
N GLY A 179 13.80 7.59 7.89
CA GLY A 179 14.65 8.02 6.80
C GLY A 179 15.16 9.45 7.02
N MET A 180 15.61 10.10 5.95
CA MET A 180 16.19 11.45 5.99
C MET A 180 15.74 12.29 4.80
N VAL A 181 15.56 13.61 5.00
CA VAL A 181 15.24 14.55 3.92
C VAL A 181 16.45 14.79 3.02
N VAL A 182 16.24 14.83 1.71
CA VAL A 182 17.31 15.02 0.71
C VAL A 182 17.09 16.18 -0.24
N ALA A 183 15.83 16.56 -0.51
CA ALA A 183 15.54 17.63 -1.45
C ALA A 183 14.16 18.24 -1.20
N ASP A 184 13.98 19.46 -1.65
CA ASP A 184 12.70 20.15 -1.75
C ASP A 184 12.41 20.58 -3.20
N PHE A 185 11.17 20.99 -3.43
CA PHE A 185 10.69 21.57 -4.67
C PHE A 185 9.58 22.57 -4.38
N VAL A 186 9.79 23.77 -4.88
CA VAL A 186 8.90 24.92 -4.74
C VAL A 186 8.70 25.51 -6.13
N ASN A 187 7.46 25.52 -6.62
CA ASN A 187 7.11 26.19 -7.88
C ASN A 187 5.72 26.87 -7.76
N GLY A 188 5.71 28.19 -7.65
CA GLY A 188 4.47 28.95 -7.37
C GLY A 188 3.91 28.54 -6.01
N ASP A 189 2.73 27.93 -6.00
CA ASP A 189 2.08 27.35 -4.80
C ASP A 189 2.36 25.85 -4.63
N ALA A 190 2.96 25.18 -5.61
CA ALA A 190 3.30 23.77 -5.50
C ALA A 190 4.46 23.58 -4.51
N ARG A 191 4.28 22.65 -3.57
CA ARG A 191 5.24 22.29 -2.52
C ARG A 191 5.39 20.76 -2.48
N ALA A 192 6.60 20.27 -2.71
CA ALA A 192 6.95 18.85 -2.63
C ALA A 192 8.35 18.70 -2.06
N ALA A 193 8.58 17.67 -1.26
CA ALA A 193 9.91 17.37 -0.72
C ALA A 193 10.16 15.87 -0.83
N TRP A 194 11.40 15.48 -0.66
CA TRP A 194 11.82 14.10 -0.82
C TRP A 194 12.65 13.63 0.36
N MET A 195 12.46 12.35 0.68
CA MET A 195 13.25 11.64 1.66
C MET A 195 13.86 10.37 1.08
N LEU A 196 15.00 9.96 1.63
CA LEU A 196 15.51 8.62 1.48
C LEU A 196 14.97 7.73 2.61
N PRO A 197 14.28 6.62 2.28
CA PRO A 197 13.92 5.60 3.26
C PRO A 197 15.16 4.97 3.90
N THR A 198 15.05 4.52 5.15
CA THR A 198 16.14 3.82 5.88
C THR A 198 16.77 2.71 5.06
N GLU A 199 15.96 1.89 4.40
CA GLU A 199 16.39 0.79 3.53
C GLU A 199 17.30 1.27 2.39
N THR A 200 16.99 2.42 1.78
CA THR A 200 17.78 3.03 0.69
C THR A 200 19.09 3.60 1.22
N VAL A 201 19.07 4.30 2.37
CA VAL A 201 20.29 4.79 3.03
C VAL A 201 21.23 3.63 3.36
N LEU A 202 20.69 2.52 3.88
CA LEU A 202 21.46 1.33 4.24
C LEU A 202 22.13 0.66 3.03
N THR A 203 21.53 0.75 1.83
CA THR A 203 22.17 0.25 0.61
C THR A 203 23.44 1.04 0.27
N TYR A 204 23.41 2.37 0.44
CA TYR A 204 24.57 3.23 0.17
C TYR A 204 25.61 3.24 1.29
N LEU A 205 25.16 3.07 2.54
CA LEU A 205 26.01 3.09 3.73
C LEU A 205 25.84 1.79 4.55
N PRO A 206 26.26 0.62 4.05
CA PRO A 206 26.03 -0.67 4.72
C PRO A 206 26.58 -0.76 6.15
N GLN A 207 27.59 0.06 6.47
CA GLN A 207 28.18 0.19 7.80
C GLN A 207 27.21 0.68 8.87
N ILE A 208 26.13 1.39 8.51
CA ILE A 208 25.16 1.88 9.52
C ILE A 208 24.20 0.80 10.01
N ARG A 209 24.34 -0.46 9.55
CA ARG A 209 23.42 -1.56 9.85
C ARG A 209 23.13 -1.72 11.34
N GLU A 210 24.13 -1.53 12.19
CA GLU A 210 23.99 -1.63 13.65
C GLU A 210 23.06 -0.56 14.26
N PHE A 211 22.88 0.56 13.56
CA PHE A 211 21.98 1.65 13.96
C PHE A 211 20.58 1.53 13.34
N THR A 212 20.26 0.38 12.73
CA THR A 212 18.97 0.13 12.07
C THR A 212 18.10 -0.89 12.80
N GLY A 213 16.78 -0.73 12.71
CA GLY A 213 15.78 -1.65 13.25
C GLY A 213 14.66 -1.96 12.25
N GLY A 214 13.79 -2.91 12.59
CA GLY A 214 12.67 -3.36 11.77
C GLY A 214 13.04 -4.40 10.71
N ASP A 215 12.06 -4.80 9.92
CA ASP A 215 12.19 -5.83 8.89
C ASP A 215 12.16 -5.24 7.47
N ARG A 216 12.78 -5.95 6.52
CA ARG A 216 12.88 -5.54 5.12
C ARG A 216 11.54 -5.70 4.39
N THR A 217 11.34 -4.89 3.35
CA THR A 217 10.18 -5.01 2.47
C THR A 217 10.17 -6.32 1.68
N ASP A 218 11.31 -6.71 1.08
CA ASP A 218 11.44 -7.90 0.23
C ASP A 218 12.27 -9.00 0.90
N GLU A 219 11.61 -10.11 1.22
CA GLU A 219 12.16 -11.39 1.69
C GLU A 219 11.68 -12.55 0.77
N LEU A 220 11.38 -12.28 -0.51
CA LEU A 220 10.93 -13.32 -1.46
C LEU A 220 12.08 -14.17 -2.02
N ALA A 221 13.31 -13.65 -2.01
CA ALA A 221 14.48 -14.33 -2.55
C ALA A 221 15.77 -13.92 -1.82
N PRO A 222 16.77 -14.84 -1.71
CA PRO A 222 17.96 -14.62 -0.89
C PRO A 222 18.94 -13.57 -1.44
N SER A 223 18.95 -13.31 -2.75
CA SER A 223 19.82 -12.28 -3.35
C SER A 223 19.20 -10.90 -3.19
N ALA A 224 19.62 -10.11 -2.22
CA ALA A 224 19.10 -8.76 -2.03
C ALA A 224 19.45 -7.83 -3.21
N GLY A 225 18.46 -7.16 -3.79
CA GLY A 225 18.64 -5.91 -4.54
C GLY A 225 18.72 -5.99 -6.07
N GLU A 226 19.19 -7.09 -6.67
CA GLU A 226 19.30 -7.18 -8.14
C GLU A 226 17.95 -7.54 -8.80
N LEU A 227 17.61 -6.90 -9.92
CA LEU A 227 16.45 -7.34 -10.70
C LEU A 227 16.80 -8.64 -11.44
N PRO A 228 15.96 -9.68 -11.35
CA PRO A 228 16.10 -10.85 -12.22
C PRO A 228 16.14 -10.44 -13.70
N GLY A 229 17.20 -10.84 -14.41
CA GLY A 229 17.40 -10.56 -15.82
C GLY A 229 16.57 -11.45 -16.76
N ASP A 230 16.34 -10.98 -17.99
CA ASP A 230 15.68 -11.69 -19.11
C ASP A 230 14.28 -12.27 -18.82
N VAL A 231 13.58 -11.70 -17.85
CA VAL A 231 12.26 -12.19 -17.45
C VAL A 231 11.14 -11.70 -18.36
N LEU A 232 11.23 -10.45 -18.82
CA LEU A 232 10.19 -9.80 -19.60
C LEU A 232 10.25 -10.12 -21.11
N GLY A 233 11.24 -10.91 -21.54
CA GLY A 233 11.31 -11.43 -22.91
C GLY A 233 10.23 -12.49 -23.19
N ASP A 234 9.74 -13.18 -22.16
CA ASP A 234 8.64 -14.12 -22.26
C ASP A 234 7.28 -13.37 -22.30
N PRO A 235 6.45 -13.58 -23.35
CA PRO A 235 5.17 -12.89 -23.49
C PRO A 235 4.19 -13.09 -22.33
N LEU A 236 4.19 -14.28 -21.72
CA LEU A 236 3.30 -14.59 -20.60
C LEU A 236 3.74 -13.86 -19.34
N ARG A 237 5.04 -13.89 -19.01
CA ARG A 237 5.60 -13.14 -17.86
C ARG A 237 5.42 -11.64 -18.03
N LEU A 238 5.61 -11.12 -19.24
CA LEU A 238 5.32 -9.72 -19.55
C LEU A 238 3.85 -9.40 -19.29
N ALA A 239 2.92 -10.19 -19.82
CA ALA A 239 1.49 -9.97 -19.65
C ALA A 239 1.04 -10.07 -18.17
N LEU A 240 1.55 -11.05 -17.42
CA LEU A 240 1.31 -11.20 -15.97
C LEU A 240 1.83 -9.99 -15.19
N THR A 241 3.05 -9.53 -15.50
CA THR A 241 3.66 -8.37 -14.85
C THR A 241 2.83 -7.10 -15.09
N ARG A 242 2.36 -6.89 -16.32
CA ARG A 242 1.50 -5.76 -16.69
C ARG A 242 0.17 -5.78 -15.94
N GLU A 243 -0.44 -6.96 -15.90
CA GLU A 243 -1.74 -7.11 -15.26
C GLU A 243 -1.65 -6.87 -13.75
N LEU A 244 -0.63 -7.43 -13.11
CA LEU A 244 -0.43 -7.24 -11.68
C LEU A 244 -0.05 -5.80 -11.36
N THR A 245 0.79 -5.15 -12.18
CA THR A 245 1.11 -3.71 -12.02
C THR A 245 -0.16 -2.87 -12.06
N ARG A 246 -1.03 -3.10 -13.05
CA ARG A 246 -2.30 -2.39 -13.18
C ARG A 246 -3.19 -2.54 -11.95
N LEU A 247 -3.32 -3.77 -11.43
CA LEU A 247 -4.08 -4.03 -10.20
C LEU A 247 -3.47 -3.30 -8.99
N LEU A 248 -2.15 -3.21 -8.87
CA LEU A 248 -1.50 -2.61 -7.69
C LEU A 248 -1.39 -1.08 -7.76
N ASP A 249 -1.28 -0.49 -8.95
CA ASP A 249 -1.16 0.96 -9.16
C ASP A 249 -2.52 1.70 -9.10
N ASP A 250 -3.62 1.08 -9.58
CA ASP A 250 -4.94 1.73 -9.77
C ASP A 250 -5.79 1.85 -8.49
N GLY A 251 -5.19 1.67 -7.30
CA GLY A 251 -5.92 1.75 -6.02
C GLY A 251 -6.95 0.62 -5.81
N TRP A 252 -6.92 -0.42 -6.63
CA TRP A 252 -7.74 -1.61 -6.46
C TRP A 252 -7.44 -2.29 -5.12
N ALA A 253 -8.43 -2.94 -4.52
CA ALA A 253 -8.31 -3.70 -3.28
C ALA A 253 -8.96 -5.08 -3.41
N GLY A 254 -8.37 -6.06 -2.74
CA GLY A 254 -8.77 -7.46 -2.85
C GLY A 254 -7.56 -8.40 -2.81
N THR A 255 -7.85 -9.67 -3.08
CA THR A 255 -6.90 -10.76 -3.15
C THR A 255 -6.73 -11.24 -4.59
N VAL A 256 -5.49 -11.22 -5.05
CA VAL A 256 -5.04 -11.82 -6.32
C VAL A 256 -4.32 -13.11 -6.00
N VAL A 257 -4.79 -14.22 -6.56
CA VAL A 257 -4.05 -15.47 -6.56
C VAL A 257 -3.26 -15.56 -7.85
N VAL A 258 -1.95 -15.81 -7.74
CA VAL A 258 -1.03 -15.94 -8.85
C VAL A 258 -0.50 -17.36 -8.86
N ARG A 259 -0.64 -18.08 -9.98
CA ARG A 259 -0.01 -19.39 -10.11
C ARG A 259 1.36 -19.25 -10.76
N THR A 260 2.39 -19.70 -10.07
CA THR A 260 3.79 -19.68 -10.50
C THR A 260 4.16 -21.04 -11.08
N SER A 261 4.85 -21.10 -12.22
CA SER A 261 5.22 -22.39 -12.82
C SER A 261 6.35 -23.06 -12.03
N GLY A 262 6.18 -24.34 -11.70
CA GLY A 262 7.06 -25.09 -10.79
C GLY A 262 8.45 -25.47 -11.31
N SER A 263 8.96 -24.84 -12.38
CA SER A 263 10.29 -25.22 -12.94
C SER A 263 11.48 -24.52 -12.30
N THR A 264 11.27 -23.48 -11.50
CA THR A 264 12.36 -22.84 -10.75
C THR A 264 11.88 -22.60 -9.33
N GLY A 265 12.48 -23.28 -8.36
CA GLY A 265 12.35 -22.92 -6.95
C GLY A 265 12.74 -21.45 -6.73
N VAL A 266 12.15 -20.86 -5.69
CA VAL A 266 12.05 -19.42 -5.37
C VAL A 266 10.95 -18.75 -6.19
N GLY A 267 10.18 -17.83 -5.56
CA GLY A 267 9.07 -17.12 -6.20
C GLY A 267 9.41 -16.72 -7.63
N ASP A 268 8.49 -16.96 -8.57
CA ASP A 268 8.74 -16.82 -10.01
C ASP A 268 9.49 -15.52 -10.31
N SER A 269 10.53 -15.61 -11.16
CA SER A 269 11.52 -14.54 -11.34
C SER A 269 10.87 -13.21 -11.73
N TRP A 270 9.67 -13.23 -12.33
CA TRP A 270 8.89 -12.03 -12.64
C TRP A 270 8.20 -11.39 -11.44
N LEU A 271 7.69 -12.17 -10.50
CA LEU A 271 7.05 -11.63 -9.30
C LEU A 271 8.10 -10.99 -8.40
N VAL A 272 9.24 -11.66 -8.21
CA VAL A 272 10.41 -11.11 -7.49
C VAL A 272 10.87 -9.82 -8.17
N ARG A 273 11.02 -9.83 -9.50
CA ARG A 273 11.37 -8.63 -10.26
C ARG A 273 10.38 -7.50 -10.01
N LEU A 274 9.08 -7.75 -10.12
CA LEU A 274 8.04 -6.74 -9.94
C LEU A 274 8.08 -6.15 -8.53
N VAL A 275 8.20 -6.98 -7.49
CA VAL A 275 8.31 -6.55 -6.09
C VAL A 275 9.51 -5.63 -5.89
N ARG A 276 10.67 -5.99 -6.45
CA ARG A 276 11.89 -5.18 -6.39
C ARG A 276 11.78 -3.84 -7.09
N THR A 277 10.88 -3.68 -8.07
CA THR A 277 10.62 -2.35 -8.63
C THR A 277 9.92 -1.41 -7.65
N ALA A 278 9.28 -1.92 -6.58
CA ALA A 278 8.66 -1.13 -5.53
C ALA A 278 9.52 -1.02 -4.25
N ASP A 279 10.51 -1.90 -4.07
CA ASP A 279 11.36 -2.00 -2.88
C ASP A 279 12.40 -0.86 -2.81
N PRO A 280 12.47 -0.09 -1.71
CA PRO A 280 13.46 0.98 -1.57
C PRO A 280 14.92 0.51 -1.63
N ALA A 281 15.23 -0.69 -1.12
CA ALA A 281 16.60 -1.20 -1.12
C ALA A 281 17.04 -1.62 -2.54
N ALA A 282 16.20 -2.35 -3.26
CA ALA A 282 16.46 -2.74 -4.65
C ALA A 282 16.49 -1.54 -5.60
N ARG A 283 15.67 -0.51 -5.39
CA ARG A 283 15.76 0.70 -6.21
C ARG A 283 17.13 1.36 -6.14
N ALA A 284 17.79 1.39 -4.99
CA ALA A 284 19.14 1.94 -4.84
C ALA A 284 20.21 1.22 -5.69
N THR A 285 20.01 -0.07 -6.01
CA THR A 285 20.96 -0.85 -6.82
C THR A 285 20.62 -0.88 -8.31
N VAL A 286 19.37 -0.60 -8.69
CA VAL A 286 18.90 -0.67 -10.08
C VAL A 286 19.07 0.68 -10.77
N SER A 287 19.69 0.72 -11.95
CA SER A 287 19.89 1.97 -12.72
C SER A 287 18.57 2.61 -13.21
N ASP A 288 18.55 3.94 -13.33
CA ASP A 288 17.38 4.67 -13.86
C ASP A 288 17.10 4.30 -15.33
N GLU A 289 18.15 4.00 -16.10
CA GLU A 289 18.00 3.53 -17.47
C GLU A 289 17.29 2.19 -17.54
N GLU A 290 17.57 1.26 -16.63
CA GLU A 290 16.90 -0.04 -16.58
C GLU A 290 15.41 0.10 -16.25
N LEU A 291 15.06 0.95 -15.29
CA LEU A 291 13.67 1.25 -14.96
C LEU A 291 12.95 1.98 -16.10
N THR A 292 13.65 2.87 -16.81
CA THR A 292 13.09 3.66 -17.92
C THR A 292 12.92 2.84 -19.21
N ARG A 293 13.84 1.91 -19.48
CA ARG A 293 13.77 1.01 -20.64
C ARG A 293 12.76 -0.12 -20.44
N ALA A 294 12.38 -0.43 -19.19
CA ALA A 294 11.33 -1.40 -18.93
C ALA A 294 9.99 -0.95 -19.56
N PRO A 295 9.19 -1.87 -20.11
CA PRO A 295 7.88 -1.53 -20.68
C PRO A 295 7.01 -0.76 -19.69
N GLY A 296 6.41 0.35 -20.16
CA GLY A 296 5.63 1.26 -19.34
C GLY A 296 4.32 0.64 -18.88
N ASP A 297 4.35 0.01 -17.69
CA ASP A 297 3.32 -0.86 -17.07
C ASP A 297 3.94 -2.11 -16.41
N THR A 298 5.26 -2.21 -16.33
CA THR A 298 5.98 -3.32 -15.64
C THR A 298 6.83 -2.87 -14.45
N VAL A 299 6.67 -1.62 -14.05
CA VAL A 299 7.40 -0.96 -12.96
C VAL A 299 6.37 -0.34 -12.03
N LEU A 300 6.31 -0.85 -10.81
CA LEU A 300 5.46 -0.31 -9.75
C LEU A 300 6.02 1.01 -9.23
N ARG A 301 5.21 1.80 -8.53
CA ARG A 301 5.70 2.96 -7.77
C ARG A 301 6.48 2.51 -6.53
N LEU A 302 7.51 3.28 -6.15
CA LEU A 302 8.24 3.09 -4.89
C LEU A 302 7.25 3.06 -3.71
N GLY A 303 7.35 2.06 -2.84
CA GLY A 303 6.49 1.93 -1.68
C GLY A 303 5.06 1.44 -1.94
N SER A 304 4.77 0.96 -3.16
CA SER A 304 3.45 0.39 -3.48
C SER A 304 3.24 -1.02 -2.90
N ILE A 305 4.34 -1.70 -2.50
CA ILE A 305 4.33 -2.96 -1.77
C ILE A 305 4.91 -2.70 -0.39
N ASP A 306 4.16 -3.08 0.64
CA ASP A 306 4.55 -2.85 2.03
C ASP A 306 5.34 -4.03 2.60
N ALA A 307 5.02 -5.25 2.19
CA ALA A 307 5.69 -6.46 2.65
C ALA A 307 5.62 -7.56 1.57
N ALA A 308 6.71 -8.29 1.40
CA ALA A 308 6.83 -9.39 0.46
C ALA A 308 7.66 -10.53 1.07
N TYR A 309 7.08 -11.74 1.17
CA TYR A 309 7.68 -12.84 1.93
C TYR A 309 7.51 -14.19 1.23
N ASP A 310 8.56 -15.02 1.16
CA ASP A 310 8.47 -16.42 0.67
C ASP A 310 8.08 -17.34 1.82
N ALA A 311 6.88 -17.93 1.73
CA ALA A 311 6.37 -18.83 2.76
C ALA A 311 6.98 -20.24 2.69
N ARG A 312 7.84 -20.55 1.70
CA ARG A 312 8.41 -21.90 1.55
C ARG A 312 9.15 -22.36 2.79
N GLY A 313 8.73 -23.50 3.34
CA GLY A 313 9.35 -24.11 4.52
C GLY A 313 9.25 -23.22 5.77
N ARG A 314 8.24 -22.35 5.83
CA ARG A 314 7.99 -21.44 6.95
C ARG A 314 6.73 -21.85 7.69
N THR A 315 6.80 -21.70 9.00
CA THR A 315 5.65 -21.86 9.90
C THR A 315 4.74 -20.63 9.87
N VAL A 316 3.49 -20.80 10.30
CA VAL A 316 2.53 -19.68 10.47
C VAL A 316 3.09 -18.62 11.42
N ALA A 317 3.82 -19.03 12.46
CA ALA A 317 4.43 -18.14 13.44
C ALA A 317 5.52 -17.26 12.81
N GLU A 318 6.39 -17.81 11.95
CA GLU A 318 7.41 -17.04 11.25
C GLU A 318 6.81 -16.00 10.30
N VAL A 319 5.80 -16.39 9.50
CA VAL A 319 5.11 -15.45 8.59
C VAL A 319 4.40 -14.35 9.40
N ARG A 320 3.74 -14.72 10.51
CA ARG A 320 3.13 -13.76 11.44
C ARG A 320 4.17 -12.81 12.02
N ASP A 321 5.31 -13.32 12.50
CA ASP A 321 6.34 -12.52 13.17
C ASP A 321 6.99 -11.54 12.20
N TYR A 322 7.24 -11.96 10.96
CA TYR A 322 7.68 -11.05 9.90
C TYR A 322 6.66 -9.93 9.66
N LEU A 323 5.37 -10.24 9.51
CA LEU A 323 4.34 -9.21 9.32
C LEU A 323 4.24 -8.30 10.56
N ALA A 324 4.32 -8.85 11.77
CA ALA A 324 4.27 -8.07 12.98
C ALA A 324 5.46 -7.11 13.08
N GLY A 325 6.68 -7.58 12.85
CA GLY A 325 7.89 -6.75 12.88
C GLY A 325 7.93 -5.71 11.76
N ARG A 326 7.55 -6.10 10.53
CA ARG A 326 7.50 -5.21 9.37
C ARG A 326 6.55 -4.02 9.55
N PHE A 327 5.37 -4.27 10.13
CA PHE A 327 4.36 -3.23 10.37
C PHE A 327 4.43 -2.64 11.80
N GLY A 328 5.39 -3.08 12.62
CA GLY A 328 5.56 -2.64 14.00
C GLY A 328 4.40 -3.05 14.92
N LEU A 329 3.61 -4.05 14.56
CA LEU A 329 2.40 -4.46 15.28
C LEU A 329 2.76 -4.99 16.66
N GLU A 330 1.84 -4.85 17.62
CA GLU A 330 1.94 -5.61 18.86
C GLU A 330 1.86 -7.09 18.51
N GLY A 331 2.99 -7.80 18.64
CA GLY A 331 3.06 -9.25 18.44
C GLY A 331 2.11 -10.00 19.38
N GLY A 332 1.93 -11.30 19.13
CA GLY A 332 1.02 -12.11 19.92
C GLY A 332 0.33 -13.18 19.08
N SER A 333 -0.98 -13.33 19.23
CA SER A 333 -1.74 -14.30 18.45
C SER A 333 -1.89 -13.88 16.99
N VAL A 334 -2.16 -14.85 16.11
CA VAL A 334 -2.38 -14.60 14.68
C VAL A 334 -3.58 -13.66 14.47
N GLU A 335 -4.63 -13.81 15.27
CA GLU A 335 -5.85 -13.01 15.21
C GLU A 335 -5.58 -11.53 15.53
N ALA A 336 -4.66 -11.25 16.46
CA ALA A 336 -4.28 -9.88 16.81
C ALA A 336 -3.56 -9.18 15.63
N VAL A 337 -2.67 -9.90 14.94
CA VAL A 337 -1.96 -9.37 13.75
C VAL A 337 -2.94 -9.16 12.60
N VAL A 338 -3.80 -10.13 12.31
CA VAL A 338 -4.87 -10.00 11.30
C VAL A 338 -5.76 -8.80 11.62
N GLY A 339 -6.20 -8.67 12.86
CA GLY A 339 -7.05 -7.57 13.31
C GLY A 339 -6.39 -6.21 13.08
N GLN A 340 -5.11 -6.07 13.45
CA GLN A 340 -4.36 -4.82 13.26
C GLN A 340 -4.15 -4.49 11.78
N LEU A 341 -3.78 -5.48 10.94
CA LEU A 341 -3.58 -5.26 9.50
C LEU A 341 -4.88 -4.82 8.80
N LEU A 342 -6.03 -5.42 9.16
CA LEU A 342 -7.33 -5.06 8.58
C LEU A 342 -7.84 -3.67 8.98
N HIS A 343 -7.26 -3.03 10.00
CA HIS A 343 -7.62 -1.69 10.47
C HIS A 343 -6.48 -0.68 10.28
N ARG A 344 -5.38 -1.08 9.61
CA ARG A 344 -4.26 -0.18 9.33
C ARG A 344 -4.71 0.94 8.38
N THR A 345 -4.25 2.14 8.68
CA THR A 345 -4.35 3.30 7.79
C THR A 345 -2.92 3.79 7.50
N PRO A 346 -2.51 3.91 6.22
CA PRO A 346 -3.22 3.45 5.03
C PRO A 346 -3.30 1.90 4.93
N PRO A 347 -4.26 1.33 4.17
CA PRO A 347 -4.36 -0.12 3.98
C PRO A 347 -3.10 -0.74 3.36
N ALA A 348 -2.69 -1.89 3.88
CA ALA A 348 -1.45 -2.55 3.48
C ALA A 348 -1.53 -3.22 2.08
N CYS A 349 -0.38 -3.33 1.44
CA CYS A 349 -0.15 -4.13 0.24
C CYS A 349 0.85 -5.26 0.53
N LEU A 350 0.38 -6.51 0.49
CA LEU A 350 1.11 -7.70 0.91
C LEU A 350 1.31 -8.66 -0.25
N VAL A 351 2.51 -9.21 -0.39
CA VAL A 351 2.84 -10.28 -1.32
C VAL A 351 3.35 -11.48 -0.53
N VAL A 352 2.70 -12.64 -0.65
CA VAL A 352 3.16 -13.89 -0.02
C VAL A 352 3.35 -14.93 -1.10
N GLY A 353 4.60 -15.32 -1.34
CA GLY A 353 4.97 -16.33 -2.32
C GLY A 353 4.96 -17.74 -1.76
N SER A 354 4.86 -18.74 -2.64
CA SER A 354 4.95 -20.18 -2.32
C SER A 354 4.06 -20.64 -1.15
N VAL A 355 2.83 -20.13 -1.06
CA VAL A 355 1.92 -20.40 0.07
C VAL A 355 1.67 -21.90 0.26
N ASP A 356 1.56 -22.65 -0.84
CA ASP A 356 1.38 -24.10 -0.84
C ASP A 356 2.63 -24.91 -0.49
N LEU A 357 3.79 -24.25 -0.34
CA LEU A 357 5.04 -24.87 0.07
C LEU A 357 5.46 -24.48 1.50
N ALA A 358 4.57 -23.85 2.26
CA ALA A 358 4.78 -23.61 3.69
C ALA A 358 4.86 -24.92 4.49
N ASP A 359 5.34 -24.84 5.74
CA ASP A 359 5.42 -26.02 6.62
C ASP A 359 4.04 -26.62 6.90
N ASP A 360 3.03 -25.77 7.04
CA ASP A 360 1.62 -26.12 7.13
C ASP A 360 0.78 -25.13 6.30
N PRO A 361 0.58 -25.41 4.99
CA PRO A 361 -0.16 -24.51 4.10
C PRO A 361 -1.63 -24.33 4.50
N ASP A 362 -2.26 -25.39 5.02
CA ASP A 362 -3.67 -25.35 5.42
C ASP A 362 -3.86 -24.46 6.65
N ALA A 363 -2.96 -24.56 7.64
CA ALA A 363 -2.97 -23.65 8.79
C ALA A 363 -2.67 -22.20 8.37
N LEU A 364 -1.69 -21.98 7.50
CA LEU A 364 -1.34 -20.64 7.02
C LEU A 364 -2.52 -19.96 6.31
N VAL A 365 -3.23 -20.69 5.44
CA VAL A 365 -4.43 -20.20 4.76
C VAL A 365 -5.57 -20.01 5.74
N ARG A 366 -5.86 -20.98 6.61
CA ARG A 366 -7.01 -20.91 7.52
C ARG A 366 -6.88 -19.81 8.58
N GLU A 367 -5.69 -19.64 9.14
CA GLU A 367 -5.48 -18.83 10.35
C GLU A 367 -5.04 -17.41 10.03
N LEU A 368 -4.24 -17.20 8.97
CA LEU A 368 -3.65 -15.90 8.65
C LEU A 368 -4.17 -15.33 7.32
N LEU A 369 -3.93 -16.02 6.20
CA LEU A 369 -4.15 -15.44 4.86
C LEU A 369 -5.63 -15.41 4.45
N GLY A 370 -6.41 -16.44 4.81
CA GLY A 370 -7.84 -16.53 4.51
C GLY A 370 -8.68 -15.46 5.21
N PRO A 371 -8.49 -15.20 6.52
CA PRO A 371 -9.13 -14.08 7.19
C PRO A 371 -8.80 -12.71 6.59
N LEU A 372 -7.54 -12.49 6.20
CA LEU A 372 -7.13 -11.28 5.47
C LEU A 372 -7.82 -11.20 4.11
N ALA A 373 -7.78 -12.28 3.33
CA ALA A 373 -8.33 -12.35 2.00
C ALA A 373 -9.85 -12.12 1.98
N PHE A 374 -10.57 -12.71 2.93
CA PHE A 374 -12.02 -12.56 3.09
C PHE A 374 -12.45 -11.10 3.30
N ARG A 375 -11.61 -10.28 3.94
CA ARG A 375 -11.90 -8.87 4.24
C ARG A 375 -11.15 -7.91 3.34
N ALA A 376 -10.28 -8.40 2.45
CA ALA A 376 -9.28 -7.59 1.78
C ALA A 376 -9.91 -6.39 1.05
N ARG A 377 -10.86 -6.68 0.15
CA ARG A 377 -11.60 -5.65 -0.59
C ARG A 377 -12.32 -4.65 0.33
N SER A 378 -13.05 -5.16 1.33
CA SER A 378 -13.84 -4.32 2.24
C SER A 378 -12.99 -3.41 3.15
N ARG A 379 -11.70 -3.72 3.31
CA ARG A 379 -10.75 -2.99 4.15
C ARG A 379 -9.68 -2.26 3.33
N GLY A 380 -9.77 -2.28 2.00
CA GLY A 380 -8.76 -1.67 1.13
C GLY A 380 -7.43 -2.42 1.06
N LEU A 381 -7.32 -3.61 1.65
CA LEU A 381 -6.11 -4.42 1.64
C LEU A 381 -5.86 -4.95 0.23
N ARG A 382 -4.60 -4.93 -0.20
CA ARG A 382 -4.14 -5.57 -1.43
C ARG A 382 -3.31 -6.78 -1.06
N LEU A 383 -3.76 -7.96 -1.47
CA LEU A 383 -3.10 -9.22 -1.14
C LEU A 383 -2.76 -9.97 -2.42
N VAL A 384 -1.49 -10.30 -2.62
CA VAL A 384 -1.03 -11.14 -3.74
C VAL A 384 -0.51 -12.44 -3.16
N LEU A 385 -1.15 -13.56 -3.51
CA LEU A 385 -0.80 -14.88 -3.01
C LEU A 385 -0.27 -15.75 -4.15
N GLY A 386 1.00 -16.11 -4.07
CA GLY A 386 1.67 -16.99 -5.02
C GLY A 386 1.51 -18.46 -4.65
N PHE A 387 1.07 -19.28 -5.58
CA PHE A 387 0.94 -20.73 -5.44
C PHE A 387 1.68 -21.44 -6.58
N VAL A 388 2.43 -22.50 -6.27
CA VAL A 388 3.03 -23.35 -7.30
C VAL A 388 1.98 -24.28 -7.90
N ASN A 389 1.13 -24.84 -7.05
CA ASN A 389 0.01 -25.69 -7.42
C ASN A 389 -1.31 -24.91 -7.46
N ARG A 390 -2.41 -25.62 -7.71
CA ARG A 390 -3.74 -25.01 -7.67
C ARG A 390 -4.04 -24.54 -6.23
N PRO A 391 -4.52 -23.30 -6.04
CA PRO A 391 -4.90 -22.81 -4.72
C PRO A 391 -6.08 -23.61 -4.13
N PRO A 392 -6.24 -23.63 -2.79
CA PRO A 392 -7.41 -24.21 -2.13
C PRO A 392 -8.72 -23.60 -2.68
N GLY A 393 -9.72 -24.46 -2.94
CA GLY A 393 -10.98 -24.04 -3.58
C GLY A 393 -11.86 -23.14 -2.71
N ASP A 394 -11.62 -23.09 -1.40
CA ASP A 394 -12.34 -22.28 -0.42
C ASP A 394 -11.64 -20.95 -0.10
N LEU A 395 -10.41 -20.73 -0.58
CA LEU A 395 -9.68 -19.47 -0.40
C LEU A 395 -10.42 -18.31 -1.09
N PRO A 396 -10.92 -17.32 -0.34
CA PRO A 396 -11.59 -16.16 -0.93
C PRO A 396 -10.60 -15.36 -1.77
N HIS A 397 -10.94 -15.12 -3.04
CA HIS A 397 -10.17 -14.24 -3.91
C HIS A 397 -11.04 -13.64 -5.00
N GLU A 398 -10.69 -12.41 -5.40
CA GLU A 398 -11.37 -11.66 -6.43
C GLU A 398 -10.79 -11.93 -7.82
N VAL A 399 -9.48 -12.19 -7.90
CA VAL A 399 -8.75 -12.38 -9.17
C VAL A 399 -7.88 -13.63 -9.09
N SER A 400 -7.90 -14.42 -10.16
CA SER A 400 -6.97 -15.54 -10.35
C SER A 400 -6.16 -15.32 -11.64
N LEU A 401 -4.85 -15.12 -11.51
CA LEU A 401 -3.91 -15.04 -12.62
C LEU A 401 -3.28 -16.41 -12.86
N ASP A 402 -4.07 -17.28 -13.48
CA ASP A 402 -3.67 -18.61 -13.90
C ASP A 402 -3.03 -18.57 -15.30
N PRO A 403 -1.76 -19.00 -15.47
CA PRO A 403 -1.09 -19.03 -16.76
C PRO A 403 -1.58 -20.14 -17.72
N GLU A 404 -2.50 -21.03 -17.33
CA GLU A 404 -2.94 -22.12 -18.22
C GLU A 404 -3.67 -21.56 -19.46
N PRO A 405 -3.32 -22.04 -20.68
CA PRO A 405 -4.07 -21.73 -21.89
C PRO A 405 -5.55 -22.11 -21.78
N LEU A 406 -6.40 -21.29 -22.40
CA LEU A 406 -7.81 -21.60 -22.53
C LEU A 406 -8.05 -22.59 -23.66
N ILE A 407 -8.81 -23.64 -23.36
CA ILE A 407 -9.24 -24.65 -24.34
C ILE A 407 -10.72 -24.40 -24.64
N GLY A 408 -11.04 -24.10 -25.89
CA GLY A 408 -12.41 -23.85 -26.36
C GLY A 408 -12.69 -24.54 -27.70
N ALA A 409 -13.97 -24.80 -27.98
CA ALA A 409 -14.39 -25.24 -29.30
C ALA A 409 -14.26 -24.06 -30.27
N THR A 410 -13.61 -24.27 -31.42
CA THR A 410 -13.34 -23.24 -32.43
C THR A 410 -14.63 -22.87 -33.18
N THR A 411 -15.58 -22.19 -32.52
CA THR A 411 -16.78 -21.68 -33.16
C THR A 411 -16.50 -20.33 -33.81
N GLY A 412 -16.01 -20.37 -35.05
CA GLY A 412 -15.79 -19.17 -35.87
C GLY A 412 -14.39 -18.58 -35.74
N ARG A 413 -13.96 -17.86 -36.78
CA ARG A 413 -12.64 -17.23 -36.86
C ARG A 413 -12.68 -15.87 -36.15
N VAL A 414 -12.66 -15.89 -34.81
CA VAL A 414 -12.62 -14.67 -33.99
C VAL A 414 -11.29 -13.94 -34.18
N THR A 415 -11.36 -12.65 -34.46
CA THR A 415 -10.20 -11.76 -34.59
C THR A 415 -9.72 -11.28 -33.22
N SER A 416 -8.46 -10.85 -33.11
CA SER A 416 -7.94 -10.28 -31.86
C SER A 416 -8.65 -8.99 -31.44
N ALA A 417 -9.14 -8.20 -32.40
CA ALA A 417 -9.95 -7.01 -32.13
C ALA A 417 -11.30 -7.36 -31.48
N GLU A 418 -11.98 -8.41 -31.95
CA GLU A 418 -13.25 -8.88 -31.37
C GLU A 418 -13.05 -9.45 -29.95
N ALA A 419 -11.98 -10.23 -29.74
CA ALA A 419 -11.62 -10.71 -28.41
C ALA A 419 -11.27 -9.55 -27.46
N GLN A 420 -10.52 -8.55 -27.93
CA GLN A 420 -10.17 -7.36 -27.14
C GLN A 420 -11.41 -6.54 -26.76
N ALA A 421 -12.35 -6.36 -27.69
CA ALA A 421 -13.59 -5.63 -27.42
C ALA A 421 -14.44 -6.36 -26.35
N ALA A 422 -14.60 -7.68 -26.47
CA ALA A 422 -15.36 -8.48 -25.50
C ALA A 422 -14.73 -8.42 -24.10
N VAL A 423 -13.41 -8.57 -24.01
CA VAL A 423 -12.68 -8.47 -22.72
C VAL A 423 -12.77 -7.06 -22.13
N GLY A 424 -12.72 -6.01 -22.96
CA GLY A 424 -12.90 -4.63 -22.51
C GLY A 424 -14.30 -4.35 -21.96
N GLN A 425 -15.34 -4.87 -22.62
CA GLN A 425 -16.72 -4.76 -22.13
C GLN A 425 -16.92 -5.51 -20.80
N LEU A 426 -16.38 -6.72 -20.68
CA LEU A 426 -16.39 -7.47 -19.43
C LEU A 426 -15.71 -6.67 -18.30
N ALA A 427 -14.52 -6.13 -18.54
CA ALA A 427 -13.78 -5.37 -17.54
C ALA A 427 -14.58 -4.16 -17.03
N ALA A 428 -15.28 -3.44 -17.92
CA ALA A 428 -16.11 -2.31 -17.55
C ALA A 428 -17.31 -2.72 -16.68
N GLU A 429 -17.98 -3.83 -17.00
CA GLU A 429 -19.11 -4.33 -16.21
C GLU A 429 -18.66 -4.92 -14.86
N GLU A 430 -17.52 -5.60 -14.81
CA GLU A 430 -16.90 -6.07 -13.55
C GLU A 430 -16.60 -4.89 -12.62
N GLU A 431 -16.04 -3.80 -13.16
CA GLU A 431 -15.76 -2.58 -12.39
C GLU A 431 -17.06 -1.89 -11.92
N ALA A 432 -18.10 -1.87 -12.76
CA ALA A 432 -19.41 -1.35 -12.38
C ALA A 432 -20.07 -2.19 -11.27
N ALA A 433 -19.97 -3.52 -11.35
CA ALA A 433 -20.47 -4.45 -10.33
C ALA A 433 -19.70 -4.31 -9.01
N ALA A 434 -18.39 -4.12 -9.09
CA ALA A 434 -17.52 -3.80 -7.95
C ALA A 434 -17.93 -2.51 -7.24
N ARG A 435 -18.11 -1.40 -8.00
CA ARG A 435 -18.58 -0.12 -7.45
C ARG A 435 -19.95 -0.25 -6.77
N LEU A 436 -20.87 -0.99 -7.37
CA LEU A 436 -22.20 -1.25 -6.81
C LEU A 436 -22.12 -2.01 -5.47
N GLN A 437 -21.11 -2.87 -5.30
CA GLN A 437 -20.87 -3.58 -4.04
C GLN A 437 -20.38 -2.67 -2.91
N GLU A 438 -19.62 -1.63 -3.26
CA GLU A 438 -19.05 -0.66 -2.32
C GLU A 438 -20.08 0.36 -1.81
N GLU A 439 -21.19 0.55 -2.53
CA GLU A 439 -22.29 1.39 -2.07
C GLU A 439 -22.89 0.84 -0.76
N LYS A 440 -22.88 1.67 0.29
CA LYS A 440 -23.31 1.31 1.66
C LYS A 440 -24.70 0.67 1.75
N ALA A 441 -25.60 0.97 0.81
CA ALA A 441 -26.94 0.40 0.74
C ALA A 441 -26.93 -1.14 0.59
N TRP A 442 -25.88 -1.71 0.00
CA TRP A 442 -25.77 -3.14 -0.29
C TRP A 442 -25.40 -3.99 0.94
N GLN A 443 -24.67 -3.41 1.90
CA GLN A 443 -24.22 -4.07 3.13
C GLN A 443 -25.38 -4.48 4.05
N TYR A 444 -26.58 -3.93 3.81
CA TYR A 444 -27.77 -4.25 4.56
C TYR A 444 -28.41 -5.56 4.14
N PHE A 445 -28.10 -6.13 2.96
CA PHE A 445 -28.78 -7.32 2.47
C PHE A 445 -27.96 -8.59 2.64
N ARG A 446 -28.66 -9.74 2.71
CA ARG A 446 -28.02 -11.05 2.49
C ARG A 446 -27.77 -11.25 0.99
N ALA A 447 -26.78 -10.53 0.47
CA ALA A 447 -26.56 -10.39 -0.96
C ALA A 447 -25.78 -11.57 -1.58
N PRO A 448 -25.95 -11.82 -2.90
CA PRO A 448 -25.10 -12.75 -3.62
C PRO A 448 -23.63 -12.30 -3.55
N ARG A 449 -22.68 -13.24 -3.60
CA ARG A 449 -21.26 -12.89 -3.69
C ARG A 449 -20.98 -12.30 -5.07
N LEU A 450 -20.17 -11.23 -5.13
CA LEU A 450 -19.64 -10.72 -6.39
C LEU A 450 -18.91 -11.87 -7.11
N PRO A 451 -19.19 -12.11 -8.39
CA PRO A 451 -18.42 -13.06 -9.18
C PRO A 451 -16.93 -12.71 -9.20
N GLN A 452 -16.07 -13.71 -9.37
CA GLN A 452 -14.65 -13.46 -9.57
C GLN A 452 -14.43 -12.71 -10.87
N ALA A 453 -13.49 -11.76 -10.86
CA ALA A 453 -13.15 -11.00 -12.05
C ALA A 453 -12.32 -11.88 -13.00
N ALA A 454 -12.90 -12.18 -14.15
CA ALA A 454 -12.27 -12.97 -15.21
C ALA A 454 -11.46 -12.09 -16.16
N ALA A 455 -11.80 -10.80 -16.32
CA ALA A 455 -11.13 -9.92 -17.27
C ALA A 455 -9.60 -9.82 -17.07
N PRO A 456 -9.04 -9.77 -15.84
CA PRO A 456 -7.59 -9.76 -15.63
C PRO A 456 -6.89 -10.96 -16.28
N ARG A 457 -7.39 -12.18 -16.02
CA ARG A 457 -6.85 -13.41 -16.60
C ARG A 457 -7.00 -13.42 -18.12
N LEU A 458 -8.17 -13.01 -18.63
CA LEU A 458 -8.43 -12.98 -20.07
C LEU A 458 -7.55 -11.97 -20.79
N ARG A 459 -7.20 -10.83 -20.17
CA ARG A 459 -6.23 -9.87 -20.73
C ARG A 459 -4.83 -10.48 -20.83
N VAL A 460 -4.38 -11.20 -19.82
CA VAL A 460 -3.10 -11.94 -19.88
C VAL A 460 -3.11 -12.92 -21.05
N ARG A 461 -4.13 -13.79 -21.14
CA ARG A 461 -4.22 -14.80 -22.21
C ARG A 461 -4.38 -14.18 -23.60
N LEU A 462 -5.15 -13.10 -23.73
CA LEU A 462 -5.26 -12.33 -24.97
C LEU A 462 -3.91 -11.78 -25.42
N SER A 463 -3.14 -11.18 -24.50
CA SER A 463 -1.81 -10.65 -24.81
C SER A 463 -0.86 -11.74 -25.31
N VAL A 464 -0.90 -12.93 -24.72
CA VAL A 464 -0.10 -14.08 -25.17
C VAL A 464 -0.56 -14.57 -26.54
N ALA A 465 -1.86 -14.80 -26.73
CA ALA A 465 -2.41 -15.33 -27.98
C ALA A 465 -2.14 -14.43 -29.19
N ARG A 466 -2.12 -13.10 -28.99
CA ARG A 466 -1.81 -12.11 -30.03
C ARG A 466 -0.38 -12.17 -30.57
N THR A 467 0.54 -12.81 -29.86
CA THR A 467 1.93 -12.97 -30.35
C THR A 467 2.07 -13.99 -31.47
N THR A 468 1.08 -14.86 -31.65
CA THR A 468 1.12 -16.00 -32.58
C THR A 468 -0.15 -16.05 -33.43
N GLU A 469 -0.57 -14.92 -34.00
CA GLU A 469 -1.76 -14.89 -34.87
C GLU A 469 -1.52 -15.64 -36.20
N PRO A 470 -2.45 -16.51 -36.64
CA PRO A 470 -3.73 -16.84 -36.02
C PRO A 470 -3.59 -17.83 -34.86
N ASN A 471 -4.23 -17.54 -33.71
CA ASN A 471 -4.21 -18.40 -32.53
C ASN A 471 -5.64 -18.85 -32.15
N PRO A 472 -5.90 -20.17 -32.02
CA PRO A 472 -7.24 -20.69 -31.66
C PRO A 472 -7.71 -20.23 -30.27
N GLU A 473 -6.79 -19.86 -29.38
CA GLU A 473 -7.12 -19.35 -28.04
C GLU A 473 -7.90 -18.03 -28.09
N LEU A 474 -7.79 -17.24 -29.17
CA LEU A 474 -8.57 -15.99 -29.32
C LEU A 474 -10.08 -16.23 -29.25
N GLY A 475 -10.55 -17.34 -29.85
CA GLY A 475 -11.96 -17.75 -29.76
C GLY A 475 -12.36 -18.14 -28.34
N ALA A 476 -11.51 -18.93 -27.66
CA ALA A 476 -11.77 -19.34 -26.28
C ALA A 476 -11.79 -18.16 -25.29
N VAL A 477 -10.91 -17.16 -25.49
CA VAL A 477 -10.89 -15.91 -24.73
C VAL A 477 -12.18 -15.12 -24.95
N HIS A 478 -12.62 -14.99 -26.20
CA HIS A 478 -13.85 -14.28 -26.54
C HIS A 478 -15.09 -14.95 -25.91
N ASP A 479 -15.23 -16.27 -26.09
CA ASP A 479 -16.37 -17.02 -25.56
C ASP A 479 -16.44 -16.95 -24.03
N GLU A 480 -15.29 -17.06 -23.36
CA GLU A 480 -15.22 -16.91 -21.91
C GLU A 480 -15.57 -15.48 -21.46
N ALA A 481 -15.12 -14.46 -22.20
CA ALA A 481 -15.47 -13.08 -21.90
C ALA A 481 -16.99 -12.84 -21.99
N VAL A 482 -17.65 -13.37 -23.03
CA VAL A 482 -19.10 -13.26 -23.22
C VAL A 482 -19.86 -14.01 -22.11
N ARG A 483 -19.42 -15.23 -21.76
CA ARG A 483 -20.03 -16.00 -20.66
C ARG A 483 -19.90 -15.28 -19.32
N ALA A 484 -18.71 -14.81 -18.99
CA ALA A 484 -18.46 -14.08 -17.74
C ALA A 484 -19.26 -12.78 -17.69
N LEU A 485 -19.39 -12.06 -18.81
CA LEU A 485 -20.15 -10.82 -18.90
C LEU A 485 -21.62 -11.05 -18.55
N ALA A 486 -22.25 -12.08 -19.14
CA ALA A 486 -23.63 -12.42 -18.83
C ALA A 486 -23.85 -12.70 -17.34
N GLY A 487 -22.92 -13.42 -16.70
CA GLY A 487 -22.95 -13.68 -15.26
C GLY A 487 -22.82 -12.42 -14.40
N THR A 488 -21.94 -11.49 -14.78
CA THR A 488 -21.75 -10.22 -14.08
C THR A 488 -22.96 -9.29 -14.25
N GLU A 489 -23.56 -9.23 -15.45
CA GLU A 489 -24.79 -8.47 -15.69
C GLU A 489 -25.97 -9.02 -14.88
N ASP A 490 -26.09 -10.35 -14.76
CA ASP A 490 -27.10 -11.00 -13.93
C ASP A 490 -26.94 -10.63 -12.45
N TYR A 491 -25.71 -10.63 -11.95
CA TYR A 491 -25.41 -10.13 -10.61
C TYR A 491 -25.82 -8.66 -10.46
N GLY A 492 -25.39 -7.78 -11.37
CA GLY A 492 -25.72 -6.35 -11.34
C GLY A 492 -27.24 -6.10 -11.35
N ARG A 493 -27.97 -6.80 -12.21
CA ARG A 493 -29.45 -6.75 -12.25
C ARG A 493 -30.08 -7.22 -10.94
N ALA A 494 -29.60 -8.33 -10.37
CA ALA A 494 -30.11 -8.86 -9.11
C ALA A 494 -29.92 -7.86 -7.96
N VAL A 495 -28.73 -7.25 -7.86
CA VAL A 495 -28.43 -6.26 -6.83
C VAL A 495 -29.29 -5.00 -6.98
N ARG A 496 -29.34 -4.40 -8.17
CA ARG A 496 -30.18 -3.21 -8.43
C ARG A 496 -31.65 -3.48 -8.12
N ARG A 497 -32.15 -4.68 -8.40
CA ARG A 497 -33.53 -5.10 -8.06
C ARG A 497 -33.74 -5.18 -6.54
N MET A 498 -32.76 -5.65 -5.79
CA MET A 498 -32.84 -5.70 -4.31
C MET A 498 -32.91 -4.30 -3.71
N ILE A 499 -32.03 -3.39 -4.17
CA ILE A 499 -32.02 -1.97 -3.74
C ILE A 499 -33.38 -1.32 -4.03
N ARG A 500 -33.89 -1.45 -5.27
CA ARG A 500 -35.20 -0.90 -5.64
C ARG A 500 -36.33 -1.48 -4.79
N THR A 501 -36.33 -2.80 -4.57
CA THR A 501 -37.33 -3.45 -3.73
C THR A 501 -37.33 -2.90 -2.31
N HIS A 502 -36.17 -2.65 -1.72
CA HIS A 502 -36.06 -2.04 -0.39
C HIS A 502 -36.64 -0.64 -0.35
N GLN A 503 -36.31 0.20 -1.34
CA GLN A 503 -36.83 1.56 -1.49
C GLN A 503 -38.35 1.56 -1.65
N ASP A 504 -38.89 0.69 -2.51
CA ASP A 504 -40.33 0.55 -2.74
C ASP A 504 -41.07 0.13 -1.47
N LEU A 505 -40.54 -0.85 -0.73
CA LEU A 505 -41.15 -1.34 0.53
C LEU A 505 -41.11 -0.26 1.61
N SER A 506 -39.99 0.45 1.74
CA SER A 506 -39.84 1.55 2.71
C SER A 506 -40.80 2.69 2.42
N THR A 507 -40.90 3.08 1.14
CA THR A 507 -41.83 4.12 0.67
C THR A 507 -43.28 3.70 0.88
N SER A 508 -43.62 2.45 0.57
CA SER A 508 -44.96 1.91 0.73
C SER A 508 -45.39 1.85 2.20
N LEU A 509 -44.49 1.41 3.09
CA LEU A 509 -44.74 1.36 4.53
C LEU A 509 -45.00 2.76 5.08
N GLU A 510 -44.16 3.73 4.74
CA GLU A 510 -44.29 5.11 5.20
C GLU A 510 -45.56 5.79 4.66
N LEU A 511 -45.87 5.60 3.38
CA LEU A 511 -47.11 6.10 2.78
C LEU A 511 -48.35 5.59 3.53
N HIS A 512 -48.40 4.29 3.83
CA HIS A 512 -49.54 3.69 4.54
C HIS A 512 -49.54 4.05 6.03
N ARG A 513 -48.38 4.35 6.64
CA ARG A 513 -48.30 4.92 8.00
C ARG A 513 -48.95 6.30 8.05
N VAL A 514 -48.60 7.18 7.11
CA VAL A 514 -49.20 8.52 7.01
C VAL A 514 -50.70 8.44 6.71
N ARG A 515 -51.13 7.53 5.81
CA ARG A 515 -52.55 7.31 5.54
C ARG A 515 -53.29 6.81 6.79
N ALA A 516 -52.75 5.81 7.49
CA ALA A 516 -53.37 5.29 8.72
C ALA A 516 -53.55 6.39 9.78
N ALA A 517 -52.51 7.18 10.04
CA ALA A 517 -52.56 8.29 10.99
C ALA A 517 -53.65 9.32 10.64
N ARG A 518 -53.84 9.61 9.34
CA ARG A 518 -54.88 10.54 8.86
C ARG A 518 -56.30 10.05 9.12
N TYR A 519 -56.57 8.76 8.97
CA TYR A 519 -57.93 8.19 9.08
C TYR A 519 -58.27 7.74 10.50
N PHE A 520 -57.30 7.21 11.24
CA PHE A 520 -57.52 6.54 12.53
C PHE A 520 -56.81 7.21 13.71
N GLY A 521 -56.01 8.26 13.47
CA GLY A 521 -55.18 8.90 14.50
C GLY A 521 -53.88 8.12 14.80
N ASP A 522 -53.01 8.70 15.62
CA ASP A 522 -51.68 8.16 15.92
C ASP A 522 -51.69 6.99 16.93
N GLU A 523 -52.82 6.74 17.62
CA GLU A 523 -52.93 5.78 18.73
C GLU A 523 -53.61 4.44 18.35
N ASP A 524 -53.78 4.10 17.06
CA ASP A 524 -54.33 2.80 16.68
C ASP A 524 -53.34 1.66 17.01
N ARG A 525 -53.55 1.07 18.19
CA ARG A 525 -52.72 0.00 18.75
C ARG A 525 -52.59 -1.19 17.80
N ARG A 526 -53.66 -1.55 17.09
CA ARG A 526 -53.67 -2.75 16.24
C ARG A 526 -52.92 -2.52 14.93
N LEU A 527 -52.95 -1.30 14.37
CA LEU A 527 -52.08 -0.92 13.25
C LEU A 527 -50.63 -0.76 13.70
N GLY A 528 -50.39 -0.23 14.90
CA GLY A 528 -49.07 -0.16 15.51
C GLY A 528 -48.40 -1.53 15.70
N GLU A 529 -49.17 -2.54 16.14
CA GLU A 529 -48.73 -3.94 16.31
C GLU A 529 -48.31 -4.60 14.97
N LEU A 530 -48.84 -4.14 13.83
CA LEU A 530 -48.47 -4.62 12.49
C LEU A 530 -47.35 -3.78 11.84
N HIS A 531 -47.33 -2.48 12.08
CA HIS A 531 -46.32 -1.56 11.57
C HIS A 531 -44.94 -1.83 12.17
N ALA A 532 -44.86 -2.01 13.50
CA ALA A 532 -43.57 -2.13 14.19
C ALA A 532 -42.73 -3.33 13.72
N PRO A 533 -43.28 -4.54 13.52
CA PRO A 533 -42.55 -5.65 12.90
C PRO A 533 -42.09 -5.37 11.46
N ALA A 534 -42.91 -4.70 10.65
CA ALA A 534 -42.57 -4.35 9.27
C ALA A 534 -41.42 -3.35 9.19
N ALA A 535 -41.46 -2.30 10.03
CA ALA A 535 -40.39 -1.32 10.15
C ALA A 535 -39.08 -1.96 10.63
N ARG A 536 -39.13 -2.81 11.67
CA ARG A 536 -37.95 -3.55 12.15
C ARG A 536 -37.34 -4.44 11.08
N ALA A 537 -38.16 -5.12 10.28
CA ALA A 537 -37.68 -6.00 9.21
C ALA A 537 -36.95 -5.25 8.08
N LEU A 538 -37.25 -3.95 7.87
CA LEU A 538 -36.56 -3.10 6.89
C LEU A 538 -35.33 -2.37 7.45
N GLN A 539 -35.07 -2.47 8.76
CA GLN A 539 -33.96 -1.81 9.45
C GLN A 539 -32.93 -2.80 10.02
N THR A 540 -33.35 -4.04 10.32
CA THR A 540 -32.48 -5.04 10.95
C THR A 540 -31.61 -5.71 9.89
N VAL A 541 -30.29 -5.55 10.05
CA VAL A 541 -29.28 -6.12 9.14
C VAL A 541 -28.93 -7.55 9.59
N PRO A 542 -28.87 -8.54 8.67
CA PRO A 542 -29.21 -8.45 7.26
C PRO A 542 -30.73 -8.42 6.99
N ILE A 543 -31.15 -7.51 6.12
CA ILE A 543 -32.53 -7.33 5.65
C ILE A 543 -32.90 -8.49 4.74
N ASP A 544 -33.84 -9.31 5.19
CA ASP A 544 -34.53 -10.30 4.35
C ASP A 544 -35.71 -9.62 3.65
N LEU A 545 -35.50 -9.25 2.38
CA LEU A 545 -36.52 -8.61 1.55
C LEU A 545 -37.78 -9.46 1.34
N LYS A 546 -37.67 -10.79 1.42
CA LYS A 546 -38.83 -11.70 1.29
C LYS A 546 -39.66 -11.66 2.57
N ALA A 547 -39.02 -11.66 3.74
CA ALA A 547 -39.69 -11.51 5.02
C ALA A 547 -40.32 -10.12 5.18
N ALA A 548 -39.55 -9.06 4.89
CA ALA A 548 -40.01 -7.67 4.96
C ALA A 548 -41.22 -7.42 4.05
N ARG A 549 -41.19 -7.93 2.81
CA ARG A 549 -42.34 -7.82 1.88
C ARG A 549 -43.63 -8.40 2.45
N LYS A 550 -43.56 -9.55 3.13
CA LYS A 550 -44.75 -10.17 3.73
C LYS A 550 -45.34 -9.31 4.85
N LEU A 551 -44.48 -8.74 5.70
CA LEU A 551 -44.90 -7.91 6.83
C LEU A 551 -45.47 -6.56 6.36
N VAL A 552 -44.81 -5.90 5.41
CA VAL A 552 -45.30 -4.65 4.81
C VAL A 552 -46.66 -4.88 4.16
N ARG A 553 -46.81 -5.94 3.35
CA ARG A 553 -48.11 -6.27 2.73
C ARG A 553 -49.22 -6.48 3.76
N ARG A 554 -48.95 -7.24 4.83
CA ARG A 554 -49.94 -7.47 5.89
C ARG A 554 -50.40 -6.16 6.54
N TYR A 555 -49.48 -5.22 6.75
CA TYR A 555 -49.81 -3.90 7.26
C TYR A 555 -50.63 -3.08 6.23
N THR A 556 -50.17 -3.00 4.98
CA THR A 556 -50.87 -2.21 3.94
C THR A 556 -52.27 -2.75 3.66
N ASP A 557 -52.44 -4.07 3.64
CA ASP A 557 -53.72 -4.73 3.38
C ASP A 557 -54.70 -4.45 4.53
N GLU A 558 -54.24 -4.46 5.78
CA GLU A 558 -55.09 -4.13 6.94
C GLU A 558 -55.48 -2.64 6.96
N VAL A 559 -54.57 -1.74 6.60
CA VAL A 559 -54.88 -0.30 6.46
C VAL A 559 -55.94 -0.08 5.40
N ASN A 560 -55.75 -0.66 4.20
CA ASN A 560 -56.72 -0.51 3.11
C ASN A 560 -58.07 -1.14 3.50
N ARG A 561 -58.08 -2.36 4.05
CA ARG A 561 -59.31 -3.03 4.52
C ARG A 561 -60.10 -2.17 5.51
N ARG A 562 -59.44 -1.54 6.49
CA ARG A 562 -60.13 -0.67 7.45
C ARG A 562 -60.61 0.64 6.89
N ILE A 563 -59.91 1.19 5.89
CA ILE A 563 -60.38 2.39 5.18
C ILE A 563 -61.63 2.03 4.37
N ASP A 564 -61.66 0.84 3.75
CA ASP A 564 -62.79 0.38 2.94
C ASP A 564 -64.00 -0.05 3.79
N GLU A 565 -63.75 -0.54 5.02
CA GLU A 565 -64.79 -0.88 6.02
C GLU A 565 -65.25 0.33 6.85
N GLY A 566 -64.56 1.47 6.72
CA GLY A 566 -64.72 2.68 7.52
C GLY A 566 -65.76 3.66 7.01
#